data_AF-A0A8B5X9S7-F1
#
_entry.id   AF-A0A8B5X9S7-F1
#
_cell.length_a   1.000
_cell.length_b   1.000
_cell.length_c   1.000
_cell.angle_alpha   90.00
_cell.angle_beta   90.00
_cell.angle_gamma   90.00
#
_symmetry.space_group_name_H-M   'P 1'
#
loop_
_entity.id
_entity.type
_entity.pdbx_description
1 polymer ?
#
loop_
_entity_poly.entity_id
_entity_poly.type
_entity_poly.pdbx_seq_one_letter_code
_entity_poly.pdbx_strand_id
1 'polypeptide(L)'
;MQTSINQIVLCTVLSLSLLLSMIPVPSAAGGIVTTSDALTLESQDPRTTLEAWLQREDVAQELTALGVSPEMAWARVQALSPDEVAAMAERIAEMPAGSGVIEVLGVTFLVLLILHLTGVLKVFR
;
A
#
# COMPACT_ATOMS: atom_id res chain seq x y z
N MET A 1 24.51 11.76 -30.69
CA MET A 1 24.29 10.37 -30.24
C MET A 1 23.79 10.31 -28.80
N GLN A 2 24.39 11.03 -27.85
CA GLN A 2 24.02 11.03 -26.43
C GLN A 2 22.63 11.67 -26.14
N THR A 3 22.24 12.69 -26.91
CA THR A 3 20.91 13.32 -26.84
C THR A 3 19.78 12.40 -27.31
N SER A 4 20.01 11.65 -28.39
CA SER A 4 19.06 10.68 -28.93
C SER A 4 18.83 9.52 -27.96
N ILE A 5 19.87 9.06 -27.25
CA ILE A 5 19.76 8.02 -26.21
C ILE A 5 18.94 8.52 -25.02
N ASN A 6 19.21 9.74 -24.53
CA ASN A 6 18.42 10.32 -23.43
C ASN A 6 16.95 10.54 -23.82
N GLN A 7 16.67 10.94 -25.06
CA GLN A 7 15.30 11.06 -25.56
C GLN A 7 14.60 9.70 -25.64
N ILE A 8 15.28 8.64 -26.07
CA ILE A 8 14.72 7.29 -26.09
C ILE A 8 14.42 6.79 -24.67
N VAL A 9 15.33 7.03 -23.72
CA VAL A 9 15.14 6.69 -22.29
C VAL A 9 13.98 7.47 -21.69
N LEU A 10 13.90 8.77 -21.94
CA LEU A 10 12.79 9.61 -21.45
C LEU A 10 11.45 9.12 -22.00
N CYS A 11 11.37 8.83 -23.31
CA CYS A 11 10.15 8.32 -23.93
C CYS A 11 9.77 6.92 -23.38
N THR A 12 10.73 6.01 -23.20
CA THR A 12 10.45 4.68 -22.66
C THR A 12 10.03 4.72 -21.20
N VAL A 13 10.66 5.54 -20.36
CA VAL A 13 10.25 5.73 -18.96
C VAL A 13 8.87 6.37 -18.87
N LEU A 14 8.58 7.39 -19.70
CA LEU A 14 7.27 8.04 -19.72
C LEU A 14 6.17 7.08 -20.19
N SER A 15 6.40 6.33 -21.26
CA SER A 15 5.45 5.33 -21.76
C SER A 15 5.24 4.20 -20.76
N LEU A 16 6.30 3.71 -20.11
CA LEU A 16 6.20 2.67 -19.09
C LEU A 16 5.45 3.16 -17.85
N SER A 17 5.68 4.41 -17.42
CA SER A 17 4.93 5.05 -16.32
C SER A 17 3.44 5.18 -16.64
N LEU A 18 3.09 5.60 -17.87
CA LEU A 18 1.70 5.65 -18.32
C LEU A 18 1.05 4.25 -18.38
N LEU A 19 1.79 3.25 -18.86
CA LEU A 19 1.33 1.86 -18.91
C LEU A 19 1.10 1.30 -17.50
N LEU A 20 2.01 1.56 -16.56
CA LEU A 20 1.86 1.15 -15.16
C LEU A 20 0.69 1.85 -14.46
N SER A 21 0.38 3.10 -14.82
CA SER A 21 -0.81 3.79 -14.30
C SER A 21 -2.14 3.16 -14.75
N MET A 22 -2.13 2.37 -15.83
CA MET A 22 -3.30 1.65 -16.33
C MET A 22 -3.39 0.21 -15.80
N ILE A 23 -2.33 -0.30 -15.18
CA ILE A 23 -2.40 -1.56 -14.44
C ILE A 23 -3.26 -1.25 -13.22
N PRO A 24 -4.42 -1.91 -13.02
CA PRO A 24 -5.09 -1.84 -11.74
C PRO A 24 -4.09 -2.40 -10.74
N VAL A 25 -3.45 -1.51 -9.98
CA VAL A 25 -2.63 -1.92 -8.84
C VAL A 25 -3.57 -2.80 -8.05
N PRO A 26 -3.29 -4.12 -7.91
CA PRO A 26 -4.05 -4.93 -7.00
C PRO A 26 -3.78 -4.24 -5.67
N SER A 27 -4.75 -3.49 -5.18
CA SER A 27 -4.68 -2.98 -3.85
C SER A 27 -4.43 -4.22 -3.00
N ALA A 28 -3.27 -4.29 -2.37
CA ALA A 28 -2.96 -5.37 -1.46
C ALA A 28 -3.97 -5.23 -0.31
N ALA A 29 -5.12 -5.88 -0.49
CA ALA A 29 -6.34 -5.72 0.30
C ALA A 29 -6.70 -4.25 0.62
N GLY A 30 -7.02 -3.46 -0.41
CA GLY A 30 -7.57 -2.10 -0.23
C GLY A 30 -8.65 -1.85 -1.27
N GLY A 31 -9.83 -2.44 -1.08
CA GLY A 31 -10.96 -2.29 -2.00
C GLY A 31 -11.15 -0.81 -2.37
N ILE A 32 -11.30 -0.56 -3.66
CA ILE A 32 -11.59 0.77 -4.19
C ILE A 32 -12.95 1.17 -3.61
N VAL A 33 -12.98 1.95 -2.53
CA VAL A 33 -14.22 2.55 -2.05
C VAL A 33 -14.57 3.62 -3.06
N THR A 34 -15.44 3.29 -4.01
CA THR A 34 -16.11 4.33 -4.80
C THR A 34 -16.89 5.22 -3.83
N THR A 35 -17.04 6.51 -4.09
CA THR A 35 -17.81 7.40 -3.20
C THR A 35 -19.25 6.89 -2.94
N SER A 36 -19.76 5.99 -3.78
CA SER A 36 -21.00 5.25 -3.58
C SER A 36 -20.90 4.13 -2.52
N ASP A 37 -19.74 3.48 -2.37
CA ASP A 37 -19.43 2.54 -1.28
C ASP A 37 -19.16 3.23 0.06
N ALA A 38 -18.75 4.52 0.06
CA ALA A 38 -18.65 5.29 1.30
C ALA A 38 -20.02 5.44 1.99
N LEU A 39 -21.13 5.50 1.23
CA LEU A 39 -22.48 5.50 1.79
C LEU A 39 -22.92 4.12 2.30
N THR A 40 -22.36 3.01 1.80
CA THR A 40 -22.64 1.67 2.34
C THR A 40 -21.74 1.32 3.53
N LEU A 41 -20.56 1.93 3.63
CA LEU A 41 -19.68 1.83 4.81
C LEU A 41 -20.31 2.40 6.08
N GLU A 42 -21.17 3.42 5.98
CA GLU A 42 -21.93 3.93 7.13
C GLU A 42 -22.87 2.86 7.72
N SER A 43 -23.17 1.79 6.97
CA SER A 43 -23.94 0.62 7.44
C SER A 43 -23.09 -0.60 7.76
N GLN A 44 -21.76 -0.57 7.54
CA GLN A 44 -20.87 -1.66 7.94
C GLN A 44 -20.51 -1.49 9.42
N ASP A 45 -20.72 -2.56 10.19
CA ASP A 45 -20.30 -2.60 11.58
C ASP A 45 -18.80 -2.29 11.68
N PRO A 46 -18.37 -1.24 12.41
CA PRO A 46 -16.97 -0.84 12.52
C PRO A 46 -16.06 -1.98 13.02
N ARG A 47 -16.63 -2.99 13.69
CA ARG A 47 -15.91 -4.21 14.05
C ARG A 47 -15.44 -5.00 12.84
N THR A 48 -16.24 -5.08 11.77
CA THR A 48 -15.87 -5.84 10.56
C THR A 48 -14.74 -5.16 9.79
N THR A 49 -14.70 -3.82 9.77
CA THR A 49 -13.57 -3.04 9.23
C THR A 49 -12.28 -3.32 10.00
N LEU A 50 -12.34 -3.33 11.34
CA LEU A 50 -11.18 -3.64 12.17
C LEU A 50 -10.72 -5.10 12.03
N GLU A 51 -11.66 -6.03 11.90
CA GLU A 51 -11.36 -7.44 11.65
C GLU A 51 -10.59 -7.62 10.35
N ALA A 52 -11.11 -7.05 9.25
CA ALA A 52 -10.47 -7.11 7.95
C ALA A 52 -9.07 -6.48 7.98
N TRP A 53 -8.89 -5.39 8.74
CA TRP A 53 -7.58 -4.74 8.90
C TRP A 53 -6.59 -5.60 9.72
N LEU A 54 -7.02 -6.20 10.83
CA LEU A 54 -6.20 -7.11 11.65
C LEU A 54 -5.77 -8.38 10.89
N GLN A 55 -6.58 -8.83 9.94
CA GLN A 55 -6.30 -10.02 9.12
C GLN A 55 -5.31 -9.75 7.97
N ARG A 56 -4.92 -8.49 7.71
CA ARG A 56 -3.93 -8.19 6.68
C ARG A 56 -2.57 -8.78 7.06
N GLU A 57 -1.90 -9.43 6.11
CA GLU A 57 -0.64 -10.15 6.32
C GLU A 57 0.47 -9.25 6.91
N ASP A 58 0.56 -8.00 6.45
CA ASP A 58 1.50 -7.00 6.95
C ASP A 58 1.22 -6.60 8.39
N VAL A 59 -0.06 -6.43 8.75
CA VAL A 59 -0.49 -6.10 10.11
C VAL A 59 -0.26 -7.28 11.05
N ALA A 60 -0.64 -8.49 10.64
CA ALA A 60 -0.45 -9.70 11.42
C ALA A 60 1.04 -10.00 11.68
N GLN A 61 1.90 -9.78 10.67
CA GLN A 61 3.34 -9.95 10.81
C GLN A 61 3.94 -8.91 11.78
N GLU A 62 3.51 -7.66 11.70
CA GLU A 62 3.96 -6.61 12.62
C GLU A 62 3.49 -6.86 14.05
N LEU A 63 2.22 -7.23 14.24
CA LEU A 63 1.69 -7.63 15.56
C LEU A 63 2.48 -8.79 16.15
N THR A 64 2.80 -9.80 15.33
CA THR A 64 3.61 -10.94 15.74
C THR A 64 5.03 -10.53 16.08
N ALA A 65 5.63 -9.60 15.33
CA ALA A 65 6.95 -9.03 15.62
C ALA A 65 6.97 -8.28 16.97
N LEU A 66 5.85 -7.66 17.35
CA LEU A 66 5.63 -7.05 18.66
C LEU A 66 5.28 -8.07 19.76
N GLY A 67 5.21 -9.36 19.44
CA GLY A 67 4.88 -10.44 20.38
C GLY A 67 3.39 -10.59 20.68
N VAL A 68 2.51 -9.98 19.86
CA VAL A 68 1.05 -10.04 20.01
C VAL A 68 0.48 -10.94 18.92
N SER A 69 -0.30 -11.96 19.32
CA SER A 69 -0.99 -12.79 18.33
C SER A 69 -2.22 -12.05 17.76
N PRO A 70 -2.55 -12.25 16.46
CA PRO A 70 -3.72 -11.62 15.85
C PRO A 70 -5.03 -11.92 16.60
N GLU A 71 -5.17 -13.13 17.15
CA GLU A 71 -6.35 -13.54 17.92
C GLU A 71 -6.44 -12.78 19.25
N MET A 72 -5.30 -12.53 19.90
CA MET A 72 -5.23 -11.72 21.12
C MET A 72 -5.59 -10.26 20.84
N ALA A 73 -5.11 -9.71 19.72
CA ALA A 73 -5.48 -8.36 19.30
C ALA A 73 -6.99 -8.26 19.03
N TRP A 74 -7.58 -9.25 18.35
CA TRP A 74 -9.01 -9.29 18.08
C TRP A 74 -9.85 -9.39 19.35
N ALA A 75 -9.42 -10.19 20.33
CA ALA A 75 -10.10 -10.27 21.62
C ALA A 75 -10.14 -8.92 22.36
N ARG A 76 -9.12 -8.06 22.17
CA ARG A 76 -9.10 -6.71 22.72
C ARG A 76 -10.08 -5.79 22.00
N VAL A 77 -10.13 -5.84 20.68
CA VAL A 77 -11.13 -5.10 19.89
C VAL A 77 -12.55 -5.46 20.33
N GLN A 78 -12.80 -6.75 20.58
CA GLN A 78 -14.13 -7.20 21.02
C GLN A 78 -14.51 -6.67 22.41
N ALA A 79 -13.52 -6.44 23.28
CA ALA A 79 -13.71 -5.90 24.63
C ALA A 79 -13.93 -4.37 24.65
N LEU A 80 -13.70 -3.67 23.54
CA LEU A 80 -13.95 -2.23 23.41
C LEU A 80 -15.46 -1.92 23.31
N SER A 81 -15.85 -0.75 23.81
CA SER A 81 -17.20 -0.24 23.64
C SER A 81 -17.49 0.11 22.18
N PRO A 82 -18.77 0.15 21.76
CA PRO A 82 -19.13 0.49 20.38
C PRO A 82 -18.55 1.82 19.89
N ASP A 83 -18.54 2.85 20.75
CA ASP A 83 -18.00 4.17 20.42
C ASP A 83 -16.47 4.14 20.22
N GLU A 84 -15.75 3.38 21.04
CA GLU A 84 -14.29 3.23 20.92
C GLU A 84 -13.90 2.46 19.65
N VAL A 85 -14.67 1.44 19.29
CA VAL A 85 -14.47 0.69 18.04
C VAL A 85 -14.68 1.60 16.84
N ALA A 86 -15.74 2.42 16.84
CA ALA A 86 -16.03 3.36 15.75
C ALA A 86 -14.90 4.39 15.58
N ALA A 87 -14.45 5.03 16.67
CA ALA A 87 -13.36 6.00 16.64
C ALA A 87 -12.03 5.38 16.17
N MET A 88 -11.77 4.12 16.50
CA MET A 88 -10.57 3.42 16.05
C MET A 88 -10.65 3.04 14.57
N ALA A 89 -11.82 2.60 14.09
CA ALA A 89 -12.04 2.27 12.69
C ALA A 89 -11.84 3.51 11.78
N GLU A 90 -12.34 4.67 12.21
CA GLU A 90 -12.16 5.94 11.50
C GLU A 90 -10.67 6.30 11.36
N ARG A 91 -9.91 6.21 12.46
CA ARG A 91 -8.45 6.45 12.43
C ARG A 91 -7.69 5.49 11.53
N ILE A 92 -8.10 4.23 11.46
CA ILE A 92 -7.48 3.23 10.57
C ILE A 92 -7.82 3.50 9.11
N ALA A 93 -9.03 3.97 8.82
CA ALA A 93 -9.42 4.36 7.46
C ALA A 93 -8.63 5.58 6.95
N GLU A 94 -8.21 6.49 7.85
CA GLU A 94 -7.37 7.64 7.51
C GLU A 94 -5.88 7.28 7.30
N MET A 95 -5.43 6.11 7.76
CA MET A 95 -4.04 5.69 7.59
C MET A 95 -3.81 5.13 6.18
N PRO A 96 -2.81 5.62 5.43
CA PRO A 96 -2.46 5.05 4.13
C PRO A 96 -1.97 3.60 4.30
N ALA A 97 -2.84 2.63 4.00
CA ALA A 97 -2.47 1.22 3.96
C ALA A 97 -1.51 1.00 2.79
N GLY A 98 -0.27 0.59 3.06
CA GLY A 98 0.65 0.09 2.02
C GLY A 98 1.67 1.10 1.49
N SER A 99 2.38 1.82 2.36
CA SER A 99 3.76 2.23 2.02
C SER A 99 4.75 1.33 2.75
N GLY A 100 4.62 0.01 2.54
CA GLY A 100 5.57 -0.94 3.11
C GLY A 100 6.98 -0.60 2.64
N VAL A 101 7.95 -0.57 3.56
CA VAL A 101 9.36 -0.30 3.23
C VAL A 101 9.86 -1.23 2.13
N ILE A 102 9.40 -2.49 2.12
CA ILE A 102 9.73 -3.49 1.11
C ILE A 102 9.19 -3.11 -0.27
N GLU A 103 7.97 -2.59 -0.36
CA GLU A 103 7.36 -2.16 -1.62
C GLU A 103 8.06 -0.93 -2.18
N VAL A 104 8.32 0.08 -1.33
CA VAL A 104 9.09 1.27 -1.69
C VAL A 104 10.50 0.89 -2.15
N LEU A 105 11.16 -0.03 -1.43
CA LEU A 105 12.50 -0.50 -1.76
C LEU A 105 12.51 -1.30 -3.08
N GLY A 106 11.48 -2.12 -3.32
CA GLY A 106 11.31 -2.86 -4.56
C GLY A 106 11.11 -1.97 -5.78
N VAL A 107 10.22 -0.98 -5.70
CA VAL A 107 10.00 0.01 -6.77
C VAL A 107 11.27 0.84 -7.02
N THR A 108 11.90 1.32 -5.96
CA THR A 108 13.15 2.09 -6.05
C THR A 108 14.25 1.24 -6.70
N PHE A 109 14.41 -0.01 -6.29
CA PHE A 109 15.38 -0.93 -6.87
C PHE A 109 15.11 -1.19 -8.36
N LEU A 110 13.86 -1.39 -8.75
CA LEU A 110 13.49 -1.60 -10.15
C LEU A 110 13.83 -0.39 -11.03
N VAL A 111 13.53 0.82 -10.55
CA VAL A 111 13.90 2.06 -11.25
C VAL A 111 15.40 2.18 -11.40
N LEU A 112 16.15 1.95 -10.32
CA LEU A 112 17.62 1.98 -10.34
C LEU A 112 18.21 0.92 -11.29
N LEU A 113 17.62 -0.28 -11.34
CA LEU A 113 18.01 -1.34 -12.26
C LEU A 113 17.84 -0.91 -13.72
N ILE A 114 16.71 -0.30 -14.06
CA ILE A 114 16.45 0.23 -15.42
C ILE A 114 17.47 1.32 -15.76
N LEU A 115 17.73 2.25 -14.85
CA LEU A 115 18.72 3.32 -15.03
C LEU A 115 20.16 2.76 -15.17
N HIS A 116 20.46 1.65 -14.51
CA HIS A 116 21.75 0.98 -14.59
C HIS A 116 21.94 0.29 -15.95
N LEU A 117 20.95 -0.49 -16.38
CA LEU A 117 20.98 -1.21 -17.67
C LEU A 117 21.04 -0.25 -18.87
N THR A 118 20.34 0.88 -18.78
CA THR A 118 20.39 1.94 -19.81
C THR A 118 21.68 2.76 -19.78
N GLY A 119 22.54 2.58 -18.77
CA GLY A 119 23.83 3.23 -18.66
C GLY A 119 23.77 4.70 -18.22
N VAL A 120 22.63 5.17 -17.70
CA VAL A 120 22.44 6.53 -17.17
C VAL A 120 23.23 6.72 -15.87
N LEU A 121 23.38 5.66 -15.05
CA LEU A 121 24.16 5.67 -13.80
C LEU A 121 25.70 5.73 -13.98
N LYS A 122 26.22 6.04 -15.18
CA LYS A 122 27.67 6.22 -15.43
C LYS A 122 28.26 7.51 -14.82
N VAL A 123 27.47 8.32 -14.13
CA VAL A 123 27.90 9.61 -13.55
C VAL A 123 28.71 9.47 -12.25
N PHE A 124 28.67 8.31 -11.58
CA PHE A 124 29.50 8.01 -10.42
C PHE A 124 30.76 7.24 -10.84
N ARG A 125 31.61 7.90 -11.62
CA ARG A 125 32.95 7.41 -11.95
C ARG A 125 34.01 8.24 -11.26
#